data_AF-A0A453T0L2-F1
#
_entry.id   AF-A0A453T0L2-F1
#
_cell.length_a   1.000
_cell.length_b   1.000
_cell.length_c   1.000
_cell.angle_alpha   90.00
_cell.angle_beta   90.00
_cell.angle_gamma   90.00
#
_symmetry.space_group_name_H-M   'P 1'
#
loop_
_entity.id
_entity.type
_entity.pdbx_description
1 polymer ?
#
loop_
_entity_poly.entity_id
_entity_poly.type
_entity_poly.pdbx_seq_one_letter_code
_entity_poly.pdbx_strand_id
1 'polypeptide(L)'
;GRVYKDATEKAQRLKVFKANVGFIESFNAENHKFYLGINQFADLTNEEFKTTTANKGYKSSLERAPTGFRYENVSLDALPATVDWRTKGAVTPIKDQGQCGCCWAFSAVAATEGIVKLKTGKLISLSEQELVDCDVHGVDQGCEV
;
A
#
# COMPACT_ATOMS: atom_id res chain seq x y z
N GLY A 1 13.18 -4.64 -15.56
CA GLY A 1 13.46 -6.08 -15.66
C GLY A 1 14.09 -6.55 -14.37
N ARG A 2 13.93 -7.83 -14.00
CA ARG A 2 14.52 -8.40 -12.77
C ARG A 2 16.02 -8.62 -12.94
N VAL A 3 16.80 -8.21 -11.94
CA VAL A 3 18.23 -8.51 -11.82
C VAL A 3 18.38 -9.37 -10.57
N TYR A 4 19.06 -10.51 -10.72
CA TYR A 4 19.34 -11.45 -9.63
C TYR A 4 20.84 -11.46 -9.37
N LYS A 5 21.22 -11.73 -8.12
CA LYS A 5 22.61 -11.78 -7.65
C LYS A 5 23.43 -12.80 -8.44
N ASP A 6 22.87 -13.98 -8.67
CA ASP A 6 23.53 -15.08 -9.34
C ASP A 6 22.54 -16.07 -9.97
N ALA A 7 23.07 -17.08 -10.67
CA ALA A 7 22.27 -18.12 -11.32
C ALA A 7 21.49 -18.99 -10.32
N THR A 8 22.00 -19.14 -9.10
CA THR A 8 21.34 -19.91 -8.04
C THR A 8 20.08 -19.19 -7.57
N GLU A 9 20.17 -17.89 -7.29
CA GLU A 9 19.00 -17.07 -6.96
C GLU A 9 17.99 -17.08 -8.10
N LYS A 10 18.44 -16.90 -9.35
CA LYS A 10 17.54 -16.94 -10.53
C LYS A 10 16.79 -18.27 -10.63
N ALA A 11 17.46 -19.40 -10.37
CA ALA A 11 16.82 -20.71 -10.38
C ALA A 11 15.79 -20.88 -9.25
N GLN A 12 16.11 -20.38 -8.05
CA GLN A 12 15.17 -20.35 -6.93
C GLN A 12 13.94 -19.48 -7.23
N ARG A 13 14.14 -18.27 -7.75
CA ARG A 13 13.08 -17.33 -8.12
C ARG A 13 12.17 -17.91 -9.20
N LEU A 14 12.74 -18.61 -10.20
CA LEU A 14 11.96 -19.33 -11.21
C LEU A 14 11.10 -20.45 -10.62
N LYS A 15 11.60 -21.18 -9.61
CA LYS A 15 10.82 -22.23 -8.92
C LYS A 15 9.61 -21.63 -8.20
N VAL A 16 9.82 -20.54 -7.48
CA VAL A 16 8.75 -19.80 -6.78
C VAL A 16 7.74 -19.25 -7.78
N PHE A 17 8.22 -18.63 -8.86
CA PHE A 17 7.38 -18.10 -9.93
C PHE A 17 6.46 -19.16 -10.54
N LYS A 18 6.99 -20.34 -10.87
CA LYS A 18 6.17 -21.45 -11.40
C LYS A 18 5.08 -21.89 -10.42
N ALA A 19 5.41 -21.98 -9.13
CA ALA A 19 4.44 -22.34 -8.11
C ALA A 19 3.32 -21.28 -7.99
N ASN A 20 3.68 -19.99 -8.01
CA ASN A 20 2.72 -18.89 -7.94
C ASN A 20 1.86 -18.79 -9.20
N VAL A 21 2.40 -19.05 -10.39
CA VAL A 21 1.61 -19.12 -11.64
C VAL A 21 0.60 -20.27 -11.57
N GLY A 22 1.01 -21.45 -11.11
CA GLY A 22 0.08 -22.58 -10.92
C GLY A 22 -1.04 -22.26 -9.92
N PHE A 23 -0.74 -21.51 -8.86
CA PHE A 23 -1.75 -21.00 -7.93
C PHE A 23 -2.71 -19.98 -8.59
N ILE A 24 -2.18 -19.02 -9.35
CA ILE A 24 -2.98 -18.03 -10.09
C ILE A 24 -3.94 -18.72 -11.06
N GLU A 25 -3.46 -19.69 -11.83
CA GLU A 25 -4.27 -20.43 -12.80
C GLU A 25 -5.36 -21.24 -12.12
N SER A 26 -5.03 -21.93 -11.02
CA SER A 26 -6.00 -22.72 -10.25
C SER A 26 -7.07 -21.82 -9.62
N PHE A 27 -6.68 -20.69 -9.02
CA PHE A 27 -7.61 -19.73 -8.44
C PHE A 27 -8.54 -19.12 -9.50
N ASN A 28 -7.99 -18.72 -10.65
CA ASN A 28 -8.77 -18.08 -11.72
C ASN A 28 -9.69 -19.06 -12.47
N ALA A 29 -9.50 -20.38 -12.32
CA ALA A 29 -10.40 -21.39 -12.89
C ALA A 29 -11.71 -21.53 -12.09
N GLU A 30 -11.74 -21.02 -10.85
CA GLU A 30 -12.94 -20.98 -10.00
C GLU A 30 -13.76 -19.70 -10.23
N ASN A 31 -15.02 -19.70 -9.80
CA ASN A 31 -15.94 -18.57 -10.00
C ASN A 31 -15.83 -17.52 -8.88
N HIS A 32 -14.71 -16.81 -8.83
CA HIS A 32 -14.48 -15.70 -7.88
C HIS A 32 -14.92 -14.35 -8.44
N LYS A 33 -15.18 -13.39 -7.55
CA LYS A 33 -15.50 -11.99 -7.92
C LYS A 33 -14.28 -11.17 -8.36
N PHE A 34 -13.09 -11.75 -8.26
CA PHE A 34 -11.83 -11.13 -8.65
C PHE A 34 -10.91 -12.21 -9.22
N TYR A 35 -9.88 -11.77 -9.94
CA TYR A 35 -8.85 -12.64 -10.49
C TYR A 35 -7.48 -12.24 -9.96
N LEU A 36 -6.58 -13.20 -9.92
CA LEU A 36 -5.16 -12.97 -9.65
C LEU A 36 -4.42 -12.78 -10.97
N GLY A 37 -3.31 -12.06 -10.93
CA GLY A 37 -2.47 -11.83 -12.09
C GLY A 37 -1.00 -11.89 -11.72
N ILE A 38 -0.18 -12.21 -12.71
CA ILE A 38 1.27 -12.11 -12.57
C ILE A 38 1.62 -10.64 -12.34
N ASN A 39 2.32 -10.36 -11.24
CA ASN A 39 2.74 -9.01 -10.87
C ASN A 39 4.19 -9.02 -10.34
N GLN A 40 4.65 -7.89 -9.82
CA GLN A 40 5.99 -7.70 -9.27
C GLN A 40 6.31 -8.50 -8.00
N PHE A 41 5.40 -9.35 -7.53
CA PHE A 41 5.64 -10.22 -6.37
C PHE A 41 5.56 -11.70 -6.74
N ALA A 42 5.35 -12.01 -8.03
CA ALA A 42 5.13 -13.38 -8.49
C ALA A 42 6.35 -14.30 -8.28
N ASP A 43 7.57 -13.78 -8.09
CA ASP A 43 8.77 -14.56 -7.80
C ASP A 43 9.19 -14.56 -6.31
N LEU A 44 8.31 -14.05 -5.43
CA LEU A 44 8.48 -14.09 -3.97
C LEU A 44 7.58 -15.16 -3.35
N THR A 45 8.09 -15.81 -2.30
CA THR A 45 7.25 -16.62 -1.41
C THR A 45 6.40 -15.70 -0.53
N ASN A 46 5.30 -16.21 0.03
CA ASN A 46 4.48 -15.43 0.96
C ASN A 46 5.27 -14.92 2.17
N GLU A 47 6.22 -15.69 2.68
CA GLU A 47 7.06 -15.27 3.82
C GLU A 47 8.06 -14.18 3.41
N GLU A 48 8.67 -14.27 2.23
CA GLU A 48 9.49 -13.18 1.69
C GLU A 48 8.68 -11.91 1.47
N PHE A 49 7.47 -12.03 0.90
CA PHE A 49 6.58 -10.90 0.69
C PHE A 49 6.21 -10.22 2.01
N LYS A 50 5.80 -10.99 3.03
CA LYS A 50 5.48 -10.45 4.36
C LYS A 50 6.68 -9.77 5.02
N THR A 51 7.88 -10.30 4.82
CA THR A 51 9.09 -9.79 5.48
C THR A 51 9.74 -8.60 4.76
N THR A 52 9.41 -8.35 3.50
CA THR A 52 10.06 -7.29 2.71
C THR A 52 9.10 -6.20 2.23
N THR A 53 7.80 -6.49 2.20
CA THR A 53 6.79 -5.59 1.61
C THR A 53 5.65 -5.27 2.57
N ALA A 54 5.28 -6.20 3.47
CA ALA A 54 4.23 -5.96 4.45
C ALA A 54 4.76 -5.19 5.67
N ASN A 55 3.90 -4.34 6.24
CA ASN A 55 4.14 -3.62 7.49
C ASN A 55 4.17 -4.63 8.66
N LYS A 56 5.32 -4.81 9.30
CA LYS A 56 5.55 -5.78 10.40
C LYS A 56 5.18 -5.21 11.77
N GLY A 57 4.73 -3.96 11.87
CA GLY A 57 4.89 -3.16 13.08
C GLY A 57 3.63 -2.46 13.54
N TYR A 58 2.48 -2.76 12.93
CA TYR A 58 1.19 -2.33 13.46
C TYR A 58 0.94 -2.98 14.82
N LYS A 59 1.36 -2.28 15.88
CA LYS A 59 0.97 -2.56 17.25
C LYS A 59 -0.33 -1.80 17.49
N SER A 60 -1.46 -2.49 17.51
CA SER A 60 -2.72 -1.85 17.86
C SER A 60 -2.61 -1.29 19.27
N SER A 61 -2.55 0.03 19.41
CA SER A 61 -2.87 0.66 20.69
C SER A 61 -4.37 0.46 20.91
N LEU A 62 -4.73 -0.31 21.93
CA LEU A 62 -6.12 -0.45 22.38
C LEU A 62 -6.62 0.80 23.11
N GLU A 63 -5.75 1.80 23.32
CA GLU A 63 -6.14 3.07 23.92
C GLU A 63 -6.87 3.93 22.90
N ARG A 64 -8.20 3.75 22.84
CA ARG A 64 -9.08 4.76 22.25
C ARG A 64 -9.08 5.98 23.15
N ALA A 65 -8.27 6.97 22.82
CA ALA A 65 -8.54 8.32 23.28
C ALA A 65 -9.94 8.71 22.74
N PRO A 66 -10.91 9.06 23.60
CA PRO A 66 -12.20 9.54 23.13
C PRO A 66 -11.98 10.91 22.51
N THR A 67 -11.73 10.93 21.21
CA THR A 67 -11.76 12.17 20.44
C THR A 67 -13.19 12.35 19.97
N GLY A 68 -13.75 13.54 20.21
CA GLY A 68 -15.02 13.92 19.58
C GLY A 68 -14.82 13.87 18.07
N PHE A 69 -15.41 12.88 17.42
CA PHE A 69 -15.26 12.74 15.98
C PHE A 69 -16.12 13.81 15.32
N ARG A 70 -15.46 14.79 14.69
CA ARG A 70 -16.13 15.95 14.06
C ARG A 70 -17.27 15.57 13.10
N TYR A 71 -17.25 14.37 12.53
CA TYR A 71 -18.23 13.90 11.55
C TYR A 71 -19.15 12.81 12.09
N GLU A 72 -19.28 12.67 13.41
CA GLU A 72 -20.13 11.65 14.05
C GLU A 72 -21.61 11.78 13.68
N ASN A 73 -22.09 13.01 13.44
CA ASN A 73 -23.49 13.31 13.13
C ASN A 73 -23.80 13.46 11.64
N VAL A 74 -23.09 12.74 10.75
CA VAL A 74 -23.41 12.73 9.31
C VAL A 74 -24.59 11.82 9.03
N SER A 75 -25.62 12.35 8.35
CA SER A 75 -26.71 11.52 7.83
C SER A 75 -26.24 10.68 6.65
N LEU A 76 -26.49 9.37 6.69
CA LEU A 76 -26.20 8.46 5.59
C LEU A 76 -27.02 8.81 4.33
N ASP A 77 -28.23 9.34 4.49
CA ASP A 77 -29.09 9.75 3.37
C ASP A 77 -28.52 10.95 2.61
N ALA A 78 -27.62 11.71 3.23
CA ALA A 78 -26.96 12.85 2.62
C ALA A 78 -25.69 12.46 1.82
N LEU A 79 -25.29 11.18 1.85
CA LEU A 79 -24.09 10.72 1.16
C LEU A 79 -24.37 10.37 -0.31
N PRO A 80 -23.43 10.69 -1.22
CA PRO A 80 -23.55 10.25 -2.60
C PRO A 80 -23.41 8.73 -2.70
N ALA A 81 -24.11 8.11 -3.66
CA ALA A 81 -24.05 6.67 -3.90
C ALA A 81 -22.64 6.17 -4.26
N THR A 82 -21.82 7.01 -4.89
CA THR A 82 -20.43 6.70 -5.26
C THR A 82 -19.55 7.93 -5.14
N VAL A 83 -18.30 7.75 -4.72
CA VAL A 83 -17.28 8.80 -4.68
C VAL A 83 -16.01 8.29 -5.36
N ASP A 84 -15.45 9.10 -6.25
CA ASP A 84 -14.13 8.86 -6.83
C ASP A 84 -13.33 10.16 -6.86
N TRP A 85 -12.35 10.29 -5.96
CA TRP A 85 -11.50 11.48 -5.87
C TRP A 85 -10.57 11.67 -7.07
N ARG A 86 -10.32 10.62 -7.87
CA ARG A 86 -9.55 10.73 -9.12
C ARG A 86 -10.29 11.60 -10.13
N THR A 87 -11.62 11.46 -10.20
CA THR A 87 -12.47 12.31 -11.07
C THR A 87 -12.46 13.78 -10.66
N LYS A 88 -12.07 14.07 -9.42
CA LYS A 88 -11.89 15.43 -8.88
C LYS A 88 -10.45 15.94 -9.04
N GLY A 89 -9.56 15.15 -9.63
CA GLY A 89 -8.15 15.47 -9.77
C GLY A 89 -7.41 15.57 -8.44
N ALA A 90 -7.90 14.88 -7.40
CA ALA A 90 -7.37 14.90 -6.03
C ALA A 90 -6.55 13.66 -5.67
N VAL A 91 -5.99 13.00 -6.69
CA VAL A 91 -5.14 11.82 -6.53
C VAL A 91 -3.95 11.99 -7.49
N THR A 92 -2.74 11.87 -6.96
CA THR A 92 -1.50 11.87 -7.74
C THR A 92 -1.32 10.57 -8.53
N PRO A 93 -0.40 10.50 -9.50
CA PRO A 93 -0.04 9.23 -10.13
C PRO A 93 0.38 8.18 -9.09
N ILE A 94 0.12 6.91 -9.38
CA ILE A 94 0.49 5.79 -8.50
C ILE A 94 2.01 5.79 -8.29
N LYS A 95 2.42 5.68 -7.03
CA LYS A 95 3.82 5.60 -6.60
C LYS A 95 4.17 4.15 -6.18
N ASP A 96 5.46 3.86 -6.09
CA ASP A 96 5.99 2.53 -5.73
C ASP A 96 6.94 2.66 -4.52
N GLN A 97 6.62 1.96 -3.42
CA GLN A 97 7.45 1.93 -2.21
C GLN A 97 8.67 1.00 -2.34
N GLY A 98 8.73 0.19 -3.41
CA GLY A 98 9.77 -0.79 -3.62
C GLY A 98 9.82 -1.85 -2.51
N GLN A 99 11.01 -2.09 -1.97
CA GLN A 99 11.27 -3.10 -0.93
C GLN A 99 11.36 -2.49 0.49
N CYS A 100 10.87 -1.27 0.67
CA CYS A 100 10.84 -0.57 1.95
C CYS A 100 9.45 -0.73 2.59
N GLY A 101 9.39 -1.02 3.89
CA GLY A 101 8.15 -1.13 4.68
C GLY A 101 7.44 0.20 4.96
N CYS A 102 7.57 1.20 4.07
CA CYS A 102 7.08 2.57 4.28
C CYS A 102 5.66 2.84 3.77
N CYS A 103 4.81 1.82 3.60
CA CYS A 103 3.43 2.01 3.13
C CYS A 103 2.60 2.97 4.01
N TRP A 104 2.97 3.10 5.29
CA TRP A 104 2.41 4.06 6.24
C TRP A 104 2.64 5.52 5.77
N ALA A 105 3.85 5.84 5.32
CA ALA A 105 4.22 7.16 4.82
C ALA A 105 3.47 7.48 3.52
N PHE A 106 3.42 6.52 2.58
CA PHE A 106 2.67 6.66 1.33
C PHE A 106 1.17 6.91 1.58
N SER A 107 0.59 6.21 2.57
CA SER A 107 -0.83 6.37 2.93
C SER A 107 -1.11 7.77 3.50
N ALA A 108 -0.25 8.25 4.41
CA ALA A 108 -0.37 9.58 5.01
C ALA A 108 -0.18 10.69 3.96
N VAL A 109 0.82 10.56 3.10
CA VAL A 109 1.11 11.50 2.01
C VAL A 109 -0.07 11.57 1.04
N ALA A 110 -0.56 10.45 0.52
CA ALA A 110 -1.66 10.45 -0.46
C ALA A 110 -2.93 11.13 0.07
N ALA A 111 -3.28 10.89 1.34
CA ALA A 111 -4.41 11.57 1.99
C ALA A 111 -4.17 13.09 2.11
N THR A 112 -2.95 13.49 2.46
CA THR A 112 -2.55 14.90 2.59
C THR A 112 -2.55 15.62 1.25
N GLU A 113 -2.03 15.00 0.19
CA GLU A 113 -2.06 15.52 -1.18
C GLU A 113 -3.51 15.77 -1.64
N GLY A 114 -4.41 14.80 -1.36
CA GLY A 114 -5.82 14.90 -1.69
C GLY A 114 -6.52 16.07 -0.99
N ILE A 115 -6.35 16.22 0.33
CA ILE A 115 -7.00 17.32 1.06
C ILE A 115 -6.43 18.69 0.65
N VAL A 116 -5.13 18.79 0.37
CA VAL A 116 -4.51 20.01 -0.16
C VAL A 116 -5.14 20.40 -1.50
N LYS A 117 -5.33 19.44 -2.42
CA LYS A 117 -6.04 19.70 -3.68
C LYS A 117 -7.46 20.20 -3.45
N LEU A 118 -8.21 19.56 -2.56
CA LEU A 118 -9.61 19.91 -2.30
C LEU A 118 -9.75 21.29 -1.65
N LYS A 119 -8.78 21.73 -0.85
CA LYS A 119 -8.81 23.02 -0.16
C LYS A 119 -8.23 24.17 -0.97
N THR A 120 -7.19 23.91 -1.75
CA THR A 120 -6.41 24.97 -2.42
C THR A 120 -6.54 24.96 -3.94
N GLY A 121 -7.10 23.89 -4.52
CA GLY A 121 -7.15 23.67 -5.96
C GLY A 121 -5.84 23.16 -6.57
N LYS A 122 -4.75 23.08 -5.81
CA LYS A 122 -3.43 22.63 -6.27
C LYS A 122 -3.15 21.19 -5.87
N LEU A 123 -2.81 20.35 -6.84
CA LEU A 123 -2.34 18.98 -6.59
C LEU A 123 -0.81 19.03 -6.58
N ILE A 124 -0.20 18.67 -5.46
CA ILE A 124 1.25 18.70 -5.26
C ILE A 124 1.67 17.29 -4.87
N SER A 125 2.73 16.77 -5.49
CA SER A 125 3.35 15.53 -5.05
C SER A 125 4.27 15.85 -3.87
N LEU A 126 3.98 15.28 -2.70
CA LEU A 126 4.78 15.43 -1.49
C LEU A 126 5.83 14.32 -1.38
N SER A 127 6.75 14.47 -0.41
CA SER A 127 7.87 13.57 -0.18
C SER A 127 7.54 12.52 0.88
N GLU A 128 7.36 11.26 0.47
CA GLU A 128 7.30 10.14 1.41
C GLU A 128 8.62 9.96 2.17
N GLN A 129 9.75 10.23 1.52
CA GLN A 129 11.08 10.04 2.12
C GLN A 129 11.32 10.97 3.31
N GLU A 130 10.73 12.17 3.31
CA GLU A 130 10.81 13.08 4.46
C GLU A 130 10.19 12.45 5.70
N LEU A 131 9.03 11.81 5.58
CA LEU A 131 8.42 11.08 6.70
C LEU A 131 9.29 9.89 7.12
N VAL A 132 9.80 9.12 6.16
CA VAL A 132 10.66 7.96 6.43
C VAL A 132 11.92 8.36 7.20
N ASP A 133 12.53 9.51 6.89
CA ASP A 133 13.79 9.95 7.49
C ASP A 133 13.60 10.74 8.80
N CYS A 134 12.46 11.43 8.96
CA CYS A 134 12.27 12.40 10.04
C CYS A 134 11.30 11.95 11.13
N ASP A 135 10.36 11.05 10.85
CA ASP A 135 9.41 10.52 11.85
C ASP A 135 10.02 9.34 12.64
N VAL A 136 11.18 9.61 13.26
CA VAL A 136 12.03 8.57 13.89
C VAL A 136 11.82 8.45 15.41
N HIS A 137 10.96 9.29 15.99
CA HIS A 137 10.75 9.37 17.44
C HIS A 137 9.49 8.61 17.90
N GLY A 138 8.90 7.77 17.04
CA GLY A 138 7.64 7.07 17.27
C GLY A 138 7.71 5.55 17.08
N VAL A 139 6.55 4.95 16.75
CA VAL A 139 6.41 3.52 16.42
C VAL A 139 6.86 3.25 14.97
N ASP A 140 6.92 4.29 14.16
CA ASP A 140 7.24 4.23 12.74
C ASP A 140 8.76 4.13 12.55
N GLN A 141 9.23 2.92 12.23
CA GLN A 141 10.66 2.57 12.12
C GLN A 141 11.18 2.71 10.67
N GLY A 142 10.78 3.77 9.96
CA GLY A 142 11.18 4.00 8.57
C GLY A 142 10.78 2.86 7.62
N CYS A 143 11.75 2.10 7.11
CA CYS A 143 11.53 0.92 6.27
C CYS A 143 11.37 -0.39 7.05
N GLU A 144 11.67 -0.39 8.35
CA GLU A 144 11.74 -1.60 9.18
C GLU A 144 10.43 -1.90 9.91
N VAL A 145 9.40 -1.10 9.66
CA VAL A 145 8.07 -1.25 10.28
C VAL A 145 7.52 -2.62 10.00
#